data_AF-A0A5C6NIF4-F1
#
_entry.id   AF-A0A5C6NIF4-F1
#
_cell.length_a   1.000
_cell.length_b   1.000
_cell.length_c   1.000
_cell.angle_alpha   90.00
_cell.angle_beta   90.00
_cell.angle_gamma   90.00
#
_symmetry.space_group_name_H-M   'P 1'
#
loop_
_entity.id
_entity.type
_entity.pdbx_description
1 polymer ?
#
loop_
_entity_poly.entity_id
_entity_poly.type
_entity_poly.pdbx_seq_one_letter_code
_entity_poly.pdbx_strand_id
1 'polypeptide(L)'
;MDDIKLYAKNERDIDSLIHLTRFYSKDIGMSFGLDKCGRMICRRGKVIATDGVELPEGDITDVQDSYKYLGIPQANGNHEEAARRSATAKYLQRLRQVLKSQLNGKHKIQAINTYALPVIRYPAGIIPWPLEEIQATDIKTRKLLTMHGGFHPKSSVLRLYTKRKERSRGLVSVRTTVQEETTSFQEYIKKMAPTDPLLSECLRQQKPTKEEEPEGLSWKDKPMHGMYHRQIEEVADIEKTYQWLTKAGLKDSTEALIMAAQEQALSTRAIEARVYHTRQDPRCRLCGDAPETVQHITAGCKMLAGKAYMERHNQVAGIVYRNICTEYGLEVPGTRWETPPKVVENEQTKILWDFQIQTDKMVVANQPDIVVVDKHRKTVVVIDVAIPSDSNIKKNTNVYLPVFPVSTLPVYDLPVLPDPW
;
A
#
# COMPACT_ATOMS: atom_id res chain seq x y z
N MET A 1 32.55 -5.85 16.17
CA MET A 1 31.65 -6.89 16.68
C MET A 1 32.35 -7.55 17.84
N ASP A 2 31.63 -7.71 18.94
CA ASP A 2 32.03 -8.30 20.22
C ASP A 2 31.50 -9.74 20.38
N ASP A 3 30.36 -10.04 19.75
CA ASP A 3 29.81 -11.40 19.71
C ASP A 3 30.62 -12.31 18.76
N ILE A 4 31.36 -13.26 19.33
CA ILE A 4 32.13 -14.26 18.59
C ILE A 4 31.55 -15.65 18.86
N LYS A 5 31.43 -16.46 17.80
CA LYS A 5 31.03 -17.87 17.93
C LYS A 5 32.16 -18.80 17.50
N LEU A 6 32.58 -19.67 18.41
CA LEU A 6 33.64 -20.65 18.20
C LEU A 6 33.05 -22.01 17.84
N TYR A 7 33.70 -22.72 16.91
CA TYR A 7 33.34 -24.08 16.53
C TYR A 7 34.59 -24.96 16.58
N ALA A 8 34.45 -26.15 17.17
CA ALA A 8 35.52 -27.14 17.20
C ALA A 8 34.96 -28.55 17.02
N LYS A 9 35.80 -29.49 16.57
CA LYS A 9 35.40 -30.88 16.29
C LYS A 9 35.19 -31.70 17.56
N ASN A 10 35.89 -31.34 18.63
CA ASN A 10 35.85 -32.04 19.90
C ASN A 10 35.96 -31.04 21.06
N GLU A 11 35.72 -31.56 22.27
CA GLU A 11 35.66 -30.79 23.51
C GLU A 11 37.01 -30.15 23.90
N ARG A 12 38.13 -30.86 23.70
CA ARG A 12 39.46 -30.31 24.01
C ARG A 12 39.82 -29.12 23.12
N ASP A 13 39.45 -29.21 21.85
CA ASP A 13 39.72 -28.16 20.88
C ASP A 13 38.89 -26.91 21.19
N ILE A 14 37.61 -27.05 21.59
CA ILE A 14 36.79 -25.88 21.93
C ILE A 14 37.30 -25.19 23.21
N ASP A 15 37.72 -25.96 24.21
CA ASP A 15 38.27 -25.39 25.45
C ASP A 15 39.59 -24.66 25.18
N SER A 16 40.44 -25.23 24.32
CA SER A 16 41.67 -24.58 23.86
C SER A 16 41.40 -23.25 23.13
N LEU A 17 40.36 -23.20 22.28
CA LEU A 17 39.94 -21.98 21.59
C LEU A 17 39.37 -20.93 22.55
N ILE A 18 38.62 -21.35 23.56
CA ILE A 18 38.10 -20.44 24.62
C ILE A 18 39.28 -19.79 25.36
N HIS A 19 40.26 -20.58 25.80
CA HIS A 19 41.44 -20.05 26.47
C HIS A 19 42.25 -19.11 25.59
N LEU A 20 42.45 -19.47 24.31
CA LEU A 20 43.16 -18.63 23.35
C LEU A 20 42.45 -17.28 23.18
N THR A 21 41.12 -17.31 23.00
CA THR A 21 40.32 -16.09 22.85
C THR A 21 40.41 -15.23 24.11
N ARG A 22 40.37 -15.83 25.31
CA ARG A 22 40.57 -15.12 26.59
C ARG A 22 41.92 -14.42 26.67
N PHE A 23 43.00 -15.12 26.31
CA PHE A 23 44.35 -14.52 26.30
C PHE A 23 44.42 -13.33 25.36
N TYR A 24 43.92 -13.48 24.13
CA TYR A 24 43.87 -12.37 23.18
C TYR A 24 43.01 -11.20 23.68
N SER A 25 41.82 -11.46 24.24
CA SER A 25 40.97 -10.41 24.83
C SER A 25 41.70 -9.64 25.93
N LYS A 26 42.44 -10.34 26.79
CA LYS A 26 43.25 -9.72 27.85
C LYS A 26 44.40 -8.88 27.29
N ASP A 27 45.10 -9.39 26.29
CA ASP A 27 46.23 -8.70 25.66
C ASP A 27 45.81 -7.39 24.98
N ILE A 28 44.62 -7.35 24.39
CA ILE A 28 44.04 -6.13 23.81
C ILE A 28 43.32 -5.24 24.84
N GLY A 29 43.33 -5.61 26.13
CA GLY A 29 42.73 -4.84 27.22
C GLY A 29 41.20 -4.90 27.32
N MET A 30 40.56 -5.92 26.73
CA MET A 30 39.10 -6.11 26.76
C MET A 30 38.69 -7.17 27.79
N SER A 31 37.61 -6.91 28.52
CA SER A 31 36.98 -7.89 29.41
C SER A 31 36.22 -8.95 28.60
N PHE A 32 36.34 -10.22 28.99
CA PHE A 32 35.79 -11.35 28.24
C PHE A 32 34.25 -11.48 28.31
N GLY A 33 33.59 -10.96 29.35
CA GLY A 33 32.13 -10.94 29.47
C GLY A 33 31.50 -12.33 29.70
N LEU A 34 32.04 -13.07 30.67
CA LEU A 34 31.67 -14.47 30.96
C LEU A 34 30.18 -14.69 31.20
N ASP A 35 29.47 -13.69 31.73
CA ASP A 35 28.02 -13.73 32.01
C ASP A 35 27.16 -13.94 30.76
N LYS A 36 27.71 -13.63 29.58
CA LYS A 36 27.04 -13.81 28.28
C LYS A 36 27.60 -14.98 27.48
N CYS A 37 28.67 -15.60 27.94
CA CYS A 37 29.26 -16.77 27.30
C CYS A 37 28.45 -18.02 27.63
N GLY A 38 28.32 -18.90 26.63
CA GLY A 38 27.71 -20.21 26.82
C GLY A 38 28.40 -21.23 25.94
N ARG A 39 28.58 -22.44 26.48
CA ARG A 39 29.15 -23.57 25.73
C ARG A 39 28.06 -24.56 25.36
N MET A 40 28.19 -25.22 24.21
CA MET A 40 27.28 -26.31 23.81
C MET A 40 28.09 -27.44 23.22
N ILE A 41 27.98 -28.63 23.80
CA ILE A 41 28.64 -29.83 23.30
C ILE A 41 27.60 -30.79 22.72
N CYS A 42 27.81 -31.19 21.46
CA CYS A 42 26.98 -32.16 20.77
C CYS A 42 27.76 -33.46 20.53
N ARG A 43 27.21 -34.61 20.96
CA ARG A 43 27.71 -35.94 20.59
C ARG A 43 26.61 -36.72 19.87
N ARG A 44 26.90 -37.16 18.64
CA ARG A 44 25.96 -37.92 17.78
C ARG A 44 24.57 -37.26 17.65
N GLY A 45 24.54 -35.93 17.48
CA GLY A 45 23.28 -35.19 17.31
C GLY A 45 22.48 -34.96 18.60
N LYS A 46 23.04 -35.29 19.78
CA LYS A 46 22.44 -34.97 21.09
C LYS A 46 23.31 -33.99 21.85
N VAL A 47 22.69 -32.96 22.43
CA VAL A 47 23.36 -32.06 23.38
C VAL A 47 23.65 -32.85 24.65
N ILE A 48 24.88 -32.76 25.14
CA ILE A 48 25.28 -33.36 26.40
C ILE A 48 25.60 -32.25 27.40
N ALA A 49 25.14 -32.42 28.64
CA ALA A 49 25.53 -31.59 29.75
C ALA A 49 26.89 -32.07 30.27
N THR A 50 27.77 -31.11 30.55
CA THR A 50 29.09 -31.29 31.15
C THR A 50 29.24 -30.31 32.31
N ASP A 51 30.39 -30.37 32.99
CA ASP A 51 30.68 -29.49 34.12
C ASP A 51 30.99 -28.04 33.70
N GLY A 52 30.91 -27.71 32.40
CA GLY A 52 31.27 -26.39 31.86
C GLY A 52 32.78 -26.22 31.68
N VAL A 53 33.23 -24.96 31.59
CA VAL A 53 34.65 -24.61 31.50
C VAL A 53 35.02 -23.69 32.66
N GLU A 54 35.92 -24.16 33.51
CA GLU A 54 36.49 -23.35 34.59
C GLU A 54 37.55 -22.39 34.05
N LEU A 55 37.38 -21.09 34.32
CA LEU A 55 38.37 -20.07 33.98
C LEU A 55 38.75 -19.28 35.24
N PRO A 56 39.96 -18.67 35.31
CA PRO A 56 40.43 -17.90 36.46
C PRO A 56 39.53 -16.71 36.85
N GLU A 57 38.70 -16.26 35.92
CA GLU A 57 37.79 -15.10 36.07
C GLU A 57 36.34 -15.52 36.35
N GLY A 58 36.03 -16.83 36.35
CA GLY A 58 34.70 -17.41 36.51
C GLY A 58 34.42 -18.53 35.50
N ASP A 59 33.28 -19.22 35.65
CA ASP A 59 32.98 -20.42 34.86
C ASP A 59 32.02 -20.12 33.71
N ILE A 60 32.21 -20.83 32.58
CA ILE A 60 31.26 -20.83 31.45
C ILE A 60 30.40 -22.08 31.58
N THR A 61 29.10 -21.88 31.79
CA THR A 61 28.13 -22.97 31.89
C THR A 61 27.67 -23.47 30.51
N ASP A 62 27.24 -24.72 30.47
CA ASP A 62 26.61 -25.29 29.28
C ASP A 62 25.21 -24.72 29.03
N VAL A 63 24.91 -24.44 27.76
CA VAL A 63 23.59 -24.00 27.29
C VAL A 63 22.67 -25.21 27.18
N GLN A 64 21.61 -25.23 27.98
CA GLN A 64 20.68 -26.36 28.06
C GLN A 64 19.76 -26.50 26.82
N ASP A 65 19.21 -25.39 26.34
CA ASP A 65 18.20 -25.41 25.27
C ASP A 65 18.70 -24.80 23.96
N SER A 66 18.92 -23.49 23.92
CA SER A 66 19.34 -22.77 22.71
C SER A 66 20.11 -21.50 23.05
N TYR A 67 21.12 -21.20 22.23
CA TYR A 67 21.90 -19.99 22.30
C TYR A 67 21.42 -19.01 21.22
N LYS A 68 21.21 -17.75 21.56
CA LYS A 68 20.76 -16.74 20.59
C LYS A 68 21.97 -16.01 20.01
N TYR A 69 22.23 -16.21 18.71
CA TYR A 69 23.30 -15.51 18.00
C TYR A 69 22.72 -14.57 16.95
N LEU A 70 23.09 -13.28 17.01
CA LEU A 70 22.60 -12.22 16.12
C LEU A 70 21.06 -12.17 15.99
N GLY A 71 20.33 -12.52 17.06
CA GLY A 71 18.87 -12.51 17.02
C GLY A 71 18.21 -13.86 16.68
N ILE A 72 18.97 -14.83 16.17
CA ILE A 72 18.47 -16.14 15.74
C ILE A 72 18.81 -17.19 16.81
N PRO A 73 17.83 -17.95 17.32
CA PRO A 73 18.09 -19.06 18.22
C PRO A 73 18.82 -20.19 17.48
N GLN A 74 19.92 -20.66 18.06
CA GLN A 74 20.77 -21.71 17.55
C GLN A 74 20.92 -22.79 18.62
N ALA A 75 20.61 -24.03 18.26
CA ALA A 75 20.93 -25.21 19.05
C ALA A 75 21.11 -26.42 18.12
N ASN A 76 21.25 -27.59 18.73
CA ASN A 76 21.37 -28.86 18.04
C ASN A 76 19.97 -29.40 17.66
N GLY A 77 19.38 -28.90 16.57
CA GLY A 77 18.04 -29.30 16.08
C GLY A 77 17.33 -28.27 15.20
N ASN A 78 16.05 -28.52 14.88
CA ASN A 78 15.21 -27.72 13.97
C ASN A 78 14.70 -26.39 14.59
N HIS A 79 15.60 -25.51 15.05
CA HIS A 79 15.22 -24.17 15.56
C HIS A 79 14.81 -23.18 14.47
N GLU A 80 14.99 -23.53 13.20
CA GLU A 80 14.48 -22.73 12.07
C GLU A 80 12.97 -22.49 12.19
N GLU A 81 12.21 -23.52 12.58
CA GLU A 81 10.76 -23.38 12.78
C GLU A 81 10.44 -22.42 13.94
N ALA A 82 11.16 -22.53 15.06
CA ALA A 82 10.99 -21.62 16.19
C ALA A 82 11.35 -20.16 15.81
N ALA A 83 12.40 -19.97 15.02
CA ALA A 83 12.80 -18.66 14.50
C ALA A 83 11.74 -18.08 13.56
N ARG A 84 11.23 -18.86 12.60
CA ARG A 84 10.13 -18.45 11.70
C ARG A 84 8.86 -18.11 12.47
N ARG A 85 8.46 -18.93 13.45
CA ARG A 85 7.30 -18.69 14.32
C ARG A 85 7.45 -17.39 15.11
N SER A 86 8.62 -17.15 15.70
CA SER A 86 8.93 -15.93 16.45
C SER A 86 8.90 -14.69 15.54
N ALA A 87 9.55 -14.75 14.38
CA ALA A 87 9.54 -13.68 13.38
C ALA A 87 8.12 -13.38 12.89
N THR A 88 7.32 -14.41 12.60
CA THR A 88 5.91 -14.29 12.19
C THR A 88 5.05 -13.68 13.29
N ALA A 89 5.20 -14.11 14.54
CA ALA A 89 4.47 -13.55 15.67
C ALA A 89 4.80 -12.06 15.85
N LYS A 90 6.09 -11.70 15.73
CA LYS A 90 6.56 -10.33 15.86
C LYS A 90 6.11 -9.45 14.68
N TYR A 91 6.12 -9.97 13.46
CA TYR A 91 5.55 -9.31 12.28
C TYR A 91 4.06 -9.02 12.47
N LEU A 92 3.27 -10.02 12.89
CA LEU A 92 1.83 -9.85 13.13
C LEU A 92 1.54 -8.91 14.31
N GLN A 93 2.42 -8.86 15.32
CA GLN A 93 2.35 -7.86 16.39
C GLN A 93 2.52 -6.45 15.82
N ARG A 94 3.59 -6.21 15.06
CA ARG A 94 3.88 -4.91 14.44
C ARG A 94 2.80 -4.49 13.45
N LEU A 95 2.31 -5.42 12.64
CA LEU A 95 1.20 -5.19 11.72
C LEU A 95 -0.04 -4.66 12.47
N ARG A 96 -0.43 -5.30 13.57
CA ARG A 96 -1.56 -4.82 14.39
C ARG A 96 -1.34 -3.42 14.95
N GLN A 97 -0.11 -3.09 15.37
CA GLN A 97 0.22 -1.75 15.87
C GLN A 97 0.06 -0.70 14.75
N VAL A 98 0.57 -0.98 13.54
CA VAL A 98 0.41 -0.09 12.39
C VAL A 98 -1.08 0.08 12.02
N LEU A 99 -1.85 -1.01 11.99
CA LEU A 99 -3.28 -0.94 11.63
C LEU A 99 -4.12 -0.16 12.64
N LYS A 100 -3.74 -0.17 13.93
CA LYS A 100 -4.38 0.61 14.99
C LYS A 100 -3.97 2.09 15.01
N SER A 101 -2.91 2.47 14.29
CA SER A 101 -2.46 3.85 14.23
C SER A 101 -3.43 4.76 13.45
N GLN A 102 -3.32 6.08 13.68
CA GLN A 102 -4.06 7.11 12.95
C GLN A 102 -3.44 7.48 11.59
N LEU A 103 -2.45 6.72 11.13
CA LEU A 103 -1.82 6.94 9.83
C LEU A 103 -2.83 6.78 8.70
N ASN A 104 -2.70 7.60 7.66
CA ASN A 104 -3.45 7.45 6.42
C ASN A 104 -3.05 6.17 5.66
N GLY A 105 -3.84 5.77 4.66
CA GLY A 105 -3.66 4.50 3.93
C GLY A 105 -2.26 4.33 3.33
N LYS A 106 -1.73 5.38 2.70
CA LYS A 106 -0.37 5.43 2.14
C LYS A 106 0.69 5.17 3.22
N HIS A 107 0.63 5.91 4.32
CA HIS A 107 1.62 5.80 5.40
C HIS A 107 1.49 4.48 6.18
N LYS A 108 0.29 3.91 6.30
CA LYS A 108 0.12 2.55 6.86
C LYS A 108 0.82 1.50 6.01
N ILE A 109 0.61 1.51 4.68
CA ILE A 109 1.31 0.57 3.78
C ILE A 109 2.82 0.77 3.85
N GLN A 110 3.29 2.01 3.85
CA GLN A 110 4.71 2.33 4.00
C GLN A 110 5.26 1.77 5.32
N ALA A 111 4.59 2.01 6.45
CA ALA A 111 5.00 1.51 7.76
C ALA A 111 4.98 -0.03 7.84
N ILE A 112 4.03 -0.72 7.18
CA ILE A 112 4.07 -2.17 7.11
C ILE A 112 5.34 -2.63 6.39
N ASN A 113 5.65 -2.04 5.24
CA ASN A 113 6.81 -2.39 4.43
C ASN A 113 8.15 -2.06 5.13
N THR A 114 8.24 -0.93 5.86
CA THR A 114 9.50 -0.44 6.44
C THR A 114 9.72 -0.78 7.91
N TYR A 115 8.66 -1.11 8.66
CA TYR A 115 8.76 -1.41 10.09
C TYR A 115 8.32 -2.84 10.45
N ALA A 116 7.23 -3.35 9.88
CA ALA A 116 6.76 -4.70 10.20
C ALA A 116 7.53 -5.76 9.42
N LEU A 117 7.57 -5.64 8.10
CA LEU A 117 8.14 -6.62 7.17
C LEU A 117 9.64 -6.91 7.37
N PRO A 118 10.50 -5.96 7.80
CA PRO A 118 11.92 -6.26 8.07
C PRO A 118 12.16 -7.38 9.08
N VAL A 119 11.20 -7.66 9.97
CA VAL A 119 11.29 -8.77 10.92
C VAL A 119 11.30 -10.13 10.20
N ILE A 120 10.60 -10.24 9.08
CA ILE A 120 10.61 -11.44 8.23
C ILE A 120 11.80 -11.40 7.29
N ARG A 121 12.12 -10.22 6.75
CA ARG A 121 13.24 -10.01 5.83
C ARG A 121 14.56 -10.55 6.40
N TYR A 122 14.87 -10.20 7.65
CA TYR A 122 16.13 -10.57 8.29
C TYR A 122 16.42 -12.09 8.27
N PRO A 123 15.52 -12.97 8.75
CA PRO A 123 15.73 -14.41 8.66
C PRO A 123 15.52 -15.00 7.26
N ALA A 124 14.84 -14.31 6.34
CA ALA A 124 14.42 -14.89 5.05
C ALA A 124 15.55 -15.43 4.17
N GLY A 125 16.69 -14.74 4.12
CA GLY A 125 17.86 -15.22 3.35
C GLY A 125 18.70 -16.28 4.08
N ILE A 126 18.48 -16.48 5.38
CA ILE A 126 19.32 -17.33 6.24
C ILE A 126 18.69 -18.70 6.47
N ILE A 127 17.38 -18.74 6.74
CA ILE A 127 16.66 -19.99 7.01
C ILE A 127 15.68 -20.29 5.88
N PRO A 128 15.53 -21.56 5.45
CA PRO A 128 14.49 -21.91 4.48
C PRO A 128 13.09 -21.62 5.02
N TRP A 129 12.23 -21.06 4.17
CA TRP A 129 10.83 -20.78 4.49
C TRP A 129 9.90 -21.68 3.69
N PRO A 130 9.12 -22.58 4.34
CA PRO A 130 8.13 -23.38 3.66
C PRO A 130 7.06 -22.51 2.99
N LEU A 131 6.67 -22.87 1.76
CA LEU A 131 5.67 -22.13 1.00
C LEU A 131 4.32 -22.00 1.75
N GLU A 132 3.94 -23.05 2.49
CA GLU A 132 2.73 -23.08 3.31
C GLU A 132 2.76 -22.02 4.42
N GLU A 133 3.90 -21.85 5.10
CA GLU A 133 4.08 -20.84 6.15
C GLU A 133 4.04 -19.40 5.58
N ILE A 134 4.66 -19.20 4.42
CA ILE A 134 4.64 -17.94 3.67
C ILE A 134 3.20 -17.56 3.32
N GLN A 135 2.48 -18.49 2.66
CA GLN A 135 1.09 -18.28 2.24
C GLN A 135 0.17 -18.05 3.43
N ALA A 136 0.32 -18.82 4.51
CA ALA A 136 -0.46 -18.66 5.73
C ALA A 136 -0.25 -17.26 6.35
N THR A 137 0.98 -16.75 6.33
CA THR A 137 1.29 -15.41 6.84
C THR A 137 0.66 -14.33 5.98
N ASP A 138 0.78 -14.42 4.65
CA ASP A 138 0.15 -13.50 3.72
C ASP A 138 -1.39 -13.51 3.84
N ILE A 139 -2.01 -14.68 4.03
CA ILE A 139 -3.45 -14.80 4.33
C ILE A 139 -3.80 -14.07 5.63
N LYS A 140 -3.03 -14.27 6.70
CA LYS A 140 -3.25 -13.60 7.99
C LYS A 140 -3.12 -12.08 7.86
N THR A 141 -2.14 -11.59 7.08
CA THR A 141 -1.98 -10.16 6.78
C THR A 141 -3.22 -9.57 6.14
N ARG A 142 -3.74 -10.23 5.09
CA ARG A 142 -4.96 -9.78 4.40
C ARG A 142 -6.18 -9.82 5.32
N LYS A 143 -6.34 -10.88 6.12
CA LYS A 143 -7.43 -10.96 7.12
C LYS A 143 -7.37 -9.79 8.11
N LEU A 144 -6.18 -9.45 8.61
CA LEU A 144 -6.00 -8.30 9.51
C LEU A 144 -6.33 -6.98 8.83
N LEU A 145 -5.86 -6.76 7.60
CA LEU A 145 -6.23 -5.57 6.82
C LEU A 145 -7.74 -5.45 6.65
N THR A 146 -8.42 -6.55 6.34
CA THR A 146 -9.88 -6.59 6.20
C THR A 146 -10.61 -6.30 7.51
N MET A 147 -10.20 -6.89 8.63
CA MET A 147 -10.81 -6.63 9.94
C MET A 147 -10.65 -5.16 10.37
N HIS A 148 -9.56 -4.50 9.95
CA HIS A 148 -9.32 -3.08 10.20
C HIS A 148 -9.89 -2.16 9.11
N GLY A 149 -10.64 -2.68 8.13
CA GLY A 149 -11.25 -1.93 7.04
C GLY A 149 -10.28 -1.51 5.92
N GLY A 150 -8.97 -1.76 6.07
CA GLY A 150 -7.94 -1.37 5.12
C GLY A 150 -7.87 -2.23 3.84
N PHE A 151 -8.67 -3.30 3.72
CA PHE A 151 -8.77 -4.12 2.50
C PHE A 151 -10.14 -4.80 2.37
N HIS A 152 -10.82 -4.65 1.23
CA HIS A 152 -12.12 -5.27 1.01
C HIS A 152 -11.99 -6.78 0.71
N PRO A 153 -12.81 -7.68 1.28
CA PRO A 153 -12.66 -9.15 1.13
C PRO A 153 -12.71 -9.65 -0.32
N LYS A 154 -13.40 -8.93 -1.21
CA LYS A 154 -13.59 -9.27 -2.62
C LYS A 154 -12.66 -8.49 -3.57
N SER A 155 -11.81 -7.63 -3.02
CA SER A 155 -10.85 -6.85 -3.80
C SER A 155 -9.71 -7.68 -4.35
N SER A 156 -9.01 -7.16 -5.36
CA SER A 156 -7.92 -7.88 -6.02
C SER A 156 -6.70 -7.95 -5.11
N VAL A 157 -6.31 -9.18 -4.73
CA VAL A 157 -5.05 -9.43 -4.01
C VAL A 157 -3.84 -8.97 -4.82
N LEU A 158 -3.88 -9.08 -6.14
CA LEU A 158 -2.81 -8.60 -7.01
C LEU A 158 -2.67 -7.07 -6.90
N ARG A 159 -3.77 -6.32 -6.96
CA ARG A 159 -3.74 -4.85 -6.81
C ARG A 159 -3.33 -4.40 -5.41
N LEU A 160 -3.51 -5.23 -4.40
CA LEU A 160 -2.95 -4.99 -3.07
C LEU A 160 -1.42 -5.02 -3.09
N TYR A 161 -0.83 -5.99 -3.79
CA TYR A 161 0.62 -6.21 -3.80
C TYR A 161 1.38 -5.46 -4.90
N THR A 162 0.71 -5.09 -5.99
CA THR A 162 1.31 -4.29 -7.07
C THR A 162 1.74 -2.91 -6.55
N LYS A 163 2.86 -2.39 -7.06
CA LYS A 163 3.48 -1.14 -6.60
C LYS A 163 2.50 0.04 -6.68
N ARG A 164 2.55 0.96 -5.72
CA ARG A 164 1.62 2.11 -5.66
C ARG A 164 1.70 3.01 -6.91
N LYS A 165 2.91 3.16 -7.47
CA LYS A 165 3.16 3.86 -8.75
C LYS A 165 2.42 3.23 -9.95
N GLU A 166 2.08 1.95 -9.84
CA GLU A 166 1.29 1.20 -10.82
C GLU A 166 -0.20 1.20 -10.43
N ARG A 167 -0.69 2.31 -9.85
CA ARG A 167 -2.12 2.57 -9.59
C ARG A 167 -2.77 1.59 -8.61
N SER A 168 -1.96 1.11 -7.68
CA SER A 168 -2.24 -0.02 -6.78
C SER A 168 -1.94 0.35 -5.32
N ARG A 169 -2.01 -0.58 -4.36
CA ARG A 169 -1.78 -0.26 -2.93
C ARG A 169 -0.31 -0.22 -2.56
N GLY A 170 0.52 -1.09 -3.14
CA GLY A 170 1.96 -1.17 -2.89
C GLY A 170 2.36 -1.91 -1.61
N LEU A 171 1.52 -2.80 -1.08
CA LEU A 171 1.93 -3.68 0.00
C LEU A 171 2.97 -4.67 -0.54
N VAL A 172 4.09 -4.86 0.14
CA VAL A 172 5.03 -5.93 -0.26
C VAL A 172 4.56 -7.23 0.40
N SER A 173 4.41 -8.29 -0.41
CA SER A 173 3.98 -9.59 0.10
C SER A 173 5.12 -10.28 0.87
N VAL A 174 4.76 -11.17 1.80
CA VAL A 174 5.75 -12.00 2.49
C VAL A 174 6.44 -12.92 1.48
N ARG A 175 5.70 -13.47 0.52
CA ARG A 175 6.27 -14.29 -0.57
C ARG A 175 7.35 -13.55 -1.35
N THR A 176 7.04 -12.35 -1.85
CA THR A 176 7.99 -11.53 -2.61
C THR A 176 9.22 -11.19 -1.77
N THR A 177 9.03 -10.85 -0.49
CA THR A 177 10.15 -10.57 0.42
C THR A 177 11.07 -11.77 0.56
N VAL A 178 10.52 -12.96 0.83
CA VAL A 178 11.34 -14.17 1.00
C VAL A 178 12.07 -14.52 -0.29
N GLN A 179 11.40 -14.41 -1.43
CA GLN A 179 12.00 -14.68 -2.73
C GLN A 179 13.15 -13.71 -3.03
N GLU A 180 12.92 -12.40 -2.88
CA GLU A 180 13.93 -11.35 -3.11
C GLU A 180 15.18 -11.57 -2.23
N GLU A 181 15.01 -11.85 -0.94
CA GLU A 181 16.13 -12.10 -0.03
C GLU A 181 16.86 -13.41 -0.35
N THR A 182 16.12 -14.46 -0.72
CA THR A 182 16.72 -15.74 -1.13
C THR A 182 17.57 -15.55 -2.38
N THR A 183 17.04 -14.88 -3.40
CA THR A 183 17.76 -14.58 -4.64
C THR A 183 18.97 -13.70 -4.37
N SER A 184 18.82 -12.60 -3.61
CA SER A 184 19.93 -11.70 -3.28
C SER A 184 21.06 -12.40 -2.53
N PHE A 185 20.72 -13.28 -1.58
CA PHE A 185 21.70 -14.06 -0.83
C PHE A 185 22.44 -15.07 -1.73
N GLN A 186 21.71 -15.75 -2.62
CA GLN A 186 22.30 -16.68 -3.60
C GLN A 186 23.22 -15.97 -4.59
N GLU A 187 22.82 -14.81 -5.11
CA GLU A 187 23.64 -13.97 -5.99
C GLU A 187 24.93 -13.51 -5.29
N TYR A 188 24.84 -13.12 -4.01
CA TYR A 188 26.00 -12.75 -3.22
C TYR A 188 26.98 -13.92 -3.08
N ILE A 189 26.49 -15.12 -2.74
CA ILE A 189 27.32 -16.33 -2.63
C ILE A 189 28.00 -16.62 -3.98
N LYS A 190 27.24 -16.61 -5.09
CA LYS A 190 27.80 -16.84 -6.43
C LYS A 190 28.90 -15.83 -6.78
N LYS A 191 28.70 -14.56 -6.41
CA LYS A 191 29.64 -13.47 -6.67
C LYS A 191 30.93 -13.62 -5.86
N MET A 192 30.83 -14.02 -4.59
CA MET A 192 31.97 -14.07 -3.67
C MET A 192 32.66 -15.44 -3.60
N ALA A 193 32.02 -16.50 -4.09
CA ALA A 193 32.58 -17.86 -4.13
C ALA A 193 33.99 -17.92 -4.75
N PRO A 194 34.33 -17.22 -5.85
CA PRO A 194 35.69 -17.26 -6.42
C PRO A 194 36.79 -16.75 -5.48
N THR A 195 36.43 -15.88 -4.53
CA THR A 195 37.38 -15.23 -3.60
C THR A 195 37.35 -15.80 -2.19
N ASP A 196 36.29 -16.51 -1.82
CA ASP A 196 36.08 -17.05 -0.46
C ASP A 196 35.92 -18.59 -0.52
N PRO A 197 36.88 -19.36 0.02
CA PRO A 197 36.81 -20.82 0.03
C PRO A 197 35.59 -21.39 0.76
N LEU A 198 35.08 -20.71 1.79
CA LEU A 198 33.90 -21.15 2.54
C LEU A 198 32.64 -20.98 1.69
N LEU A 199 32.49 -19.83 1.03
CA LEU A 199 31.35 -19.57 0.15
C LEU A 199 31.36 -20.46 -1.10
N SER A 200 32.55 -20.81 -1.60
CA SER A 200 32.72 -21.84 -2.63
C SER A 200 32.13 -23.19 -2.22
N GLU A 201 32.43 -23.66 -1.01
CA GLU A 201 31.88 -24.92 -0.51
C GLU A 201 30.36 -24.83 -0.26
N CYS A 202 29.87 -23.69 0.26
CA CYS A 202 28.43 -23.44 0.38
C CYS A 202 27.71 -23.55 -0.97
N LEU A 203 28.27 -22.96 -2.03
CA LEU A 203 27.69 -23.01 -3.37
C LEU A 203 27.63 -24.46 -3.90
N ARG A 204 28.65 -25.27 -3.62
CA ARG A 204 28.71 -26.68 -4.03
C ARG A 204 27.64 -27.56 -3.37
N GLN A 205 27.21 -27.19 -2.17
CA GLN A 205 26.18 -27.91 -1.41
C GLN A 205 24.75 -27.44 -1.71
N GLN A 206 24.58 -26.31 -2.41
CA GLN A 206 23.24 -25.83 -2.78
C GLN A 206 22.61 -26.72 -3.86
N LYS A 207 21.36 -27.14 -3.63
CA LYS A 207 20.55 -27.80 -4.65
C LYS A 207 20.05 -26.75 -5.66
N PRO A 208 20.02 -27.06 -6.97
CA PRO A 208 19.39 -26.18 -7.95
C PRO A 208 17.93 -25.99 -7.57
N THR A 209 17.57 -24.75 -7.24
CA THR A 209 16.18 -24.37 -6.97
C THR A 209 15.56 -24.03 -8.31
N LYS A 210 14.44 -24.66 -8.67
CA LYS A 210 13.67 -24.25 -9.85
C LYS A 210 13.15 -22.84 -9.58
N GLU A 211 13.55 -21.89 -10.39
CA GLU A 211 12.94 -20.57 -10.44
C GLU A 211 11.49 -20.76 -10.93
N GLU A 212 10.54 -20.66 -10.00
CA GLU A 212 9.15 -20.47 -10.40
C GLU A 212 9.00 -19.01 -10.82
N GLU A 213 8.93 -18.78 -12.14
CA GLU A 213 8.48 -17.49 -12.64
C GLU A 213 7.07 -17.23 -12.11
N PRO A 214 6.80 -16.05 -11.52
CA PRO A 214 5.45 -15.65 -11.22
C PRO A 214 4.76 -15.27 -12.53
N GLU A 215 4.30 -16.26 -13.30
CA GLU A 215 3.30 -16.06 -14.36
C GLU A 215 1.98 -15.68 -13.69
N GLY A 216 1.84 -14.40 -13.38
CA GLY A 216 0.64 -13.82 -12.83
C GLY A 216 0.01 -12.87 -13.83
N LEU A 217 -1.19 -13.21 -14.32
CA LEU A 217 -2.07 -12.26 -15.01
C LEU A 217 -2.15 -10.95 -14.21
N SER A 218 -2.06 -9.80 -14.87
CA SER A 218 -2.19 -8.52 -14.19
C SER A 218 -3.58 -8.38 -13.58
N TRP A 219 -3.70 -7.63 -12.48
CA TRP A 219 -5.03 -7.30 -11.96
C TRP A 219 -5.88 -6.54 -13.00
N LYS A 220 -5.21 -5.84 -13.91
CA LYS A 220 -5.80 -5.10 -15.03
C LYS A 220 -6.46 -6.01 -16.07
N ASP A 221 -5.99 -7.26 -16.20
CA ASP A 221 -6.50 -8.21 -17.19
C ASP A 221 -7.74 -8.94 -16.68
N LYS A 222 -8.00 -8.87 -15.36
CA LYS A 222 -9.18 -9.48 -14.77
C LYS A 222 -10.45 -8.83 -15.34
N PRO A 223 -11.46 -9.63 -15.76
CA PRO A 223 -12.68 -9.10 -16.36
C PRO A 223 -13.38 -8.06 -15.49
N MET A 224 -13.52 -8.31 -14.18
CA MET A 224 -14.17 -7.37 -13.27
C MET A 224 -13.21 -6.35 -12.66
N HIS A 225 -12.15 -6.81 -11.96
CA HIS A 225 -11.25 -5.90 -11.22
C HIS A 225 -10.52 -4.89 -12.11
N GLY A 226 -10.28 -5.22 -13.38
CA GLY A 226 -9.65 -4.33 -14.36
C GLY A 226 -10.62 -3.48 -15.18
N MET A 227 -11.95 -3.66 -15.04
CA MET A 227 -12.96 -3.01 -15.89
C MET A 227 -12.84 -1.49 -15.86
N TYR A 228 -12.83 -0.90 -14.66
CA TYR A 228 -12.71 0.54 -14.48
C TYR A 228 -11.45 1.07 -15.15
N HIS A 229 -10.31 0.38 -14.96
CA HIS A 229 -9.04 0.82 -15.50
C HIS A 229 -9.04 0.87 -17.03
N ARG A 230 -9.59 -0.17 -17.68
CA ARG A 230 -9.71 -0.22 -19.14
C ARG A 230 -10.64 0.87 -19.68
N GLN A 231 -11.71 1.20 -18.94
CA GLN A 231 -12.64 2.25 -19.34
C GLN A 231 -12.00 3.64 -19.29
N ILE A 232 -11.22 3.95 -18.25
CA ILE A 232 -10.64 5.29 -18.08
C ILE A 232 -9.41 5.53 -18.97
N GLU A 233 -8.69 4.48 -19.39
CA GLU A 233 -7.51 4.59 -20.27
C GLU A 233 -7.83 5.26 -21.61
N GLU A 234 -9.08 5.18 -22.07
CA GLU A 234 -9.50 5.77 -23.34
C GLU A 234 -10.03 7.21 -23.24
N VAL A 235 -10.27 7.72 -22.02
CA VAL A 235 -11.07 8.94 -21.81
C VAL A 235 -10.49 9.91 -20.77
N ALA A 236 -9.50 9.50 -19.97
CA ALA A 236 -9.00 10.31 -18.87
C ALA A 236 -7.46 10.33 -18.80
N ASP A 237 -6.92 11.40 -18.23
CA ASP A 237 -5.52 11.45 -17.81
C ASP A 237 -5.31 10.48 -16.63
N ILE A 238 -4.66 9.36 -16.92
CA ILE A 238 -4.43 8.29 -15.94
C ILE A 238 -3.53 8.74 -14.79
N GLU A 239 -2.54 9.59 -15.06
CA GLU A 239 -1.64 10.05 -14.00
C GLU A 239 -2.41 10.91 -13.00
N LYS A 240 -3.17 11.88 -13.50
CA LYS A 240 -4.03 12.76 -12.68
C LYS A 240 -5.11 11.97 -11.95
N THR A 241 -5.75 11.02 -12.62
CA THR A 241 -6.82 10.18 -12.04
C THR A 241 -6.39 9.44 -10.78
N TYR A 242 -5.12 9.02 -10.69
CA TYR A 242 -4.63 8.25 -9.53
C TYR A 242 -3.82 9.09 -8.53
N GLN A 243 -3.71 10.41 -8.68
CA GLN A 243 -2.98 11.27 -7.74
C GLN A 243 -3.54 11.22 -6.31
N TRP A 244 -4.82 10.90 -6.14
CA TRP A 244 -5.43 10.74 -4.83
C TRP A 244 -4.74 9.63 -3.99
N LEU A 245 -4.13 8.61 -4.63
CA LEU A 245 -3.39 7.57 -3.92
C LEU A 245 -2.14 8.11 -3.22
N THR A 246 -1.58 9.23 -3.69
CA THR A 246 -0.31 9.78 -3.16
C THR A 246 -0.49 11.09 -2.41
N LYS A 247 -1.47 11.91 -2.80
CA LYS A 247 -1.65 13.29 -2.30
C LYS A 247 -2.85 13.48 -1.37
N ALA A 248 -3.93 12.72 -1.50
CA ALA A 248 -5.19 13.03 -0.82
C ALA A 248 -5.23 12.68 0.68
N GLY A 249 -4.19 12.01 1.22
CA GLY A 249 -4.13 11.71 2.66
C GLY A 249 -5.27 10.85 3.20
N LEU A 250 -5.93 10.05 2.35
CA LEU A 250 -7.15 9.32 2.72
C LEU A 250 -6.90 8.26 3.80
N LYS A 251 -7.88 8.08 4.69
CA LYS A 251 -7.91 6.94 5.62
C LYS A 251 -7.86 5.62 4.83
N ASP A 252 -7.25 4.60 5.42
CA ASP A 252 -7.10 3.27 4.80
C ASP A 252 -8.43 2.63 4.42
N SER A 253 -9.47 2.81 5.25
CA SER A 253 -10.83 2.35 4.99
C SER A 253 -11.46 3.05 3.78
N THR A 254 -11.26 4.35 3.65
CA THR A 254 -11.77 5.13 2.51
C THR A 254 -11.08 4.70 1.22
N GLU A 255 -9.76 4.55 1.24
CA GLU A 255 -8.99 4.05 0.09
C GLU A 255 -9.44 2.63 -0.30
N ALA A 256 -9.66 1.75 0.68
CA ALA A 256 -10.15 0.39 0.42
C ALA A 256 -11.54 0.38 -0.22
N LEU A 257 -12.44 1.26 0.23
CA LEU A 257 -13.79 1.38 -0.33
C LEU A 257 -13.76 1.90 -1.78
N ILE A 258 -12.97 2.94 -2.06
CA ILE A 258 -12.80 3.48 -3.41
C ILE A 258 -12.24 2.41 -4.35
N MET A 259 -11.21 1.68 -3.91
CA MET A 259 -10.65 0.60 -4.72
C MET A 259 -11.67 -0.53 -4.95
N ALA A 260 -12.44 -0.92 -3.94
CA ALA A 260 -13.47 -1.93 -4.09
C ALA A 260 -14.59 -1.49 -5.05
N ALA A 261 -14.95 -0.20 -5.05
CA ALA A 261 -15.88 0.37 -6.02
C ALA A 261 -15.32 0.28 -7.45
N GLN A 262 -14.08 0.71 -7.66
CA GLN A 262 -13.41 0.63 -8.97
C GLN A 262 -13.30 -0.81 -9.47
N GLU A 263 -13.08 -1.75 -8.57
CA GLU A 263 -12.92 -3.18 -8.87
C GLU A 263 -14.25 -3.94 -9.06
N GLN A 264 -15.40 -3.25 -8.98
CA GLN A 264 -16.74 -3.87 -8.98
C GLN A 264 -16.90 -4.93 -7.86
N ALA A 265 -16.21 -4.74 -6.73
CA ALA A 265 -16.14 -5.69 -5.63
C ALA A 265 -17.20 -5.44 -4.54
N LEU A 266 -17.94 -4.34 -4.62
CA LEU A 266 -19.03 -4.03 -3.68
C LEU A 266 -20.21 -4.99 -3.86
N SER A 267 -20.89 -5.31 -2.76
CA SER A 267 -22.09 -6.18 -2.77
C SER A 267 -23.30 -5.41 -3.29
N THR A 268 -23.39 -5.30 -4.62
CA THR A 268 -24.57 -4.75 -5.29
C THR A 268 -25.50 -5.88 -5.72
N ARG A 269 -26.81 -5.60 -5.87
CA ARG A 269 -27.77 -6.62 -6.34
C ARG A 269 -27.37 -7.26 -7.67
N ALA A 270 -26.76 -6.50 -8.59
CA ALA A 270 -26.29 -7.08 -9.85
C ALA A 270 -25.15 -8.09 -9.64
N ILE A 271 -24.22 -7.83 -8.72
CA ILE A 271 -23.15 -8.78 -8.37
C ILE A 271 -23.72 -10.01 -7.66
N GLU A 272 -24.62 -9.82 -6.70
CA GLU A 272 -25.24 -10.93 -5.96
C GLU A 272 -26.03 -11.86 -6.89
N ALA A 273 -26.77 -11.31 -7.85
CA ALA A 273 -27.54 -12.10 -8.81
C ALA A 273 -26.65 -12.78 -9.86
N ARG A 274 -25.68 -12.05 -10.45
CA ARG A 274 -24.91 -12.54 -11.62
C ARG A 274 -23.66 -13.32 -11.26
N VAL A 275 -22.98 -12.96 -10.17
CA VAL A 275 -21.69 -13.54 -9.79
C VAL A 275 -21.84 -14.56 -8.66
N TYR A 276 -22.67 -14.25 -7.66
CA TYR A 276 -22.93 -15.19 -6.55
C TYR A 276 -24.10 -16.14 -6.83
N HIS A 277 -24.73 -16.03 -8.01
CA HIS A 277 -25.85 -16.85 -8.46
C HIS A 277 -26.97 -16.96 -7.42
N THR A 278 -27.21 -15.88 -6.67
CA THR A 278 -28.32 -15.82 -5.72
C THR A 278 -29.63 -15.61 -6.47
N ARG A 279 -30.76 -16.05 -5.88
CA ARG A 279 -32.11 -15.85 -6.44
C ARG A 279 -32.63 -14.40 -6.32
N GLN A 280 -31.74 -13.45 -6.06
CA GLN A 280 -32.12 -12.07 -5.86
C GLN A 280 -32.41 -11.37 -7.17
N ASP A 281 -33.35 -10.43 -7.13
CA ASP A 281 -33.60 -9.50 -8.23
C ASP A 281 -32.38 -8.57 -8.41
N PRO A 282 -31.76 -8.50 -9.60
CA PRO A 282 -30.60 -7.65 -9.85
C PRO A 282 -30.93 -6.15 -9.83
N ARG A 283 -32.21 -5.75 -9.81
CA ARG A 283 -32.63 -4.34 -9.89
C ARG A 283 -32.18 -3.51 -8.67
N CYS A 284 -32.02 -2.21 -8.91
CA CYS A 284 -31.62 -1.23 -7.90
C CYS A 284 -32.61 -1.17 -6.74
N ARG A 285 -32.10 -1.25 -5.51
CA ARG A 285 -32.88 -1.12 -4.28
C ARG A 285 -33.56 0.23 -4.12
N LEU A 286 -33.09 1.27 -4.81
CA LEU A 286 -33.60 2.64 -4.69
C LEU A 286 -34.65 2.94 -5.77
N CYS A 287 -34.32 2.73 -7.04
CA CYS A 287 -35.22 3.11 -8.14
C CYS A 287 -36.04 1.95 -8.72
N GLY A 288 -35.59 0.70 -8.59
CA GLY A 288 -36.25 -0.47 -9.18
C GLY A 288 -36.22 -0.56 -10.72
N ASP A 289 -35.56 0.37 -11.43
CA ASP A 289 -35.66 0.44 -12.90
C ASP A 289 -34.53 -0.28 -13.64
N ALA A 290 -33.32 -0.31 -13.07
CA ALA A 290 -32.11 -0.80 -13.72
C ALA A 290 -31.31 -1.72 -12.80
N PRO A 291 -30.43 -2.59 -13.34
CA PRO A 291 -29.54 -3.39 -12.51
C PRO A 291 -28.69 -2.54 -11.57
N GLU A 292 -28.58 -2.96 -10.31
CA GLU A 292 -27.79 -2.27 -9.31
C GLU A 292 -26.30 -2.52 -9.54
N THR A 293 -25.64 -1.67 -10.29
CA THR A 293 -24.18 -1.67 -10.47
C THR A 293 -23.54 -0.49 -9.73
N VAL A 294 -22.22 -0.51 -9.53
CA VAL A 294 -21.50 0.64 -8.99
C VAL A 294 -21.76 1.88 -9.86
N GLN A 295 -21.67 1.72 -11.18
CA GLN A 295 -21.95 2.78 -12.15
C GLN A 295 -23.39 3.34 -12.04
N HIS A 296 -24.38 2.46 -11.85
CA HIS A 296 -25.76 2.90 -11.66
C HIS A 296 -25.91 3.70 -10.36
N ILE A 297 -25.34 3.24 -9.26
CA ILE A 297 -25.39 3.96 -7.98
C ILE A 297 -24.66 5.31 -8.09
N THR A 298 -23.49 5.35 -8.72
CA THR A 298 -22.68 6.57 -8.77
C THR A 298 -23.23 7.58 -9.76
N ALA A 299 -23.79 7.19 -10.91
CA ALA A 299 -24.13 8.13 -11.98
C ALA A 299 -25.45 7.85 -12.74
N GLY A 300 -26.20 6.78 -12.41
CA GLY A 300 -27.37 6.36 -13.19
C GLY A 300 -28.70 6.31 -12.44
N CYS A 301 -28.70 6.42 -11.11
CA CYS A 301 -29.91 6.25 -10.31
C CYS A 301 -30.67 7.57 -10.18
N LYS A 302 -31.88 7.62 -10.76
CA LYS A 302 -32.75 8.81 -10.71
C LYS A 302 -33.05 9.31 -9.29
N MET A 303 -33.11 8.39 -8.33
CA MET A 303 -33.38 8.71 -6.92
C MET A 303 -32.21 9.45 -6.24
N LEU A 304 -31.00 9.33 -6.79
CA LEU A 304 -29.80 9.98 -6.26
C LEU A 304 -29.45 11.29 -7.00
N ALA A 305 -30.07 11.53 -8.17
CA ALA A 305 -29.78 12.67 -9.02
C ALA A 305 -30.05 14.02 -8.33
N GLY A 306 -31.24 14.19 -7.76
CA GLY A 306 -31.65 15.47 -7.16
C GLY A 306 -30.97 15.81 -5.82
N LYS A 307 -30.20 14.90 -5.23
CA LYS A 307 -29.49 15.12 -3.96
C LYS A 307 -28.01 14.81 -4.08
N ALA A 308 -27.63 13.54 -4.03
CA ALA A 308 -26.23 13.13 -3.97
C ALA A 308 -25.42 13.55 -5.21
N TYR A 309 -26.03 13.55 -6.41
CA TYR A 309 -25.30 13.92 -7.62
C TYR A 309 -25.10 15.43 -7.68
N MET A 310 -26.15 16.20 -7.37
CA MET A 310 -26.09 17.67 -7.23
C MET A 310 -25.10 18.12 -6.15
N GLU A 311 -25.06 17.42 -5.01
CA GLU A 311 -24.13 17.74 -3.93
C GLU A 311 -22.67 17.56 -4.36
N ARG A 312 -22.33 16.44 -5.01
CA ARG A 312 -20.97 16.21 -5.53
C ARG A 312 -20.59 17.23 -6.60
N HIS A 313 -21.54 17.56 -7.48
CA HIS A 313 -21.38 18.59 -8.49
C HIS A 313 -20.98 19.93 -7.86
N ASN A 314 -21.79 20.39 -6.90
CA ASN A 314 -21.56 21.66 -6.22
C ASN A 314 -20.28 21.65 -5.38
N GLN A 315 -19.87 20.51 -4.82
CA GLN A 315 -18.58 20.38 -4.13
C GLN A 315 -17.40 20.59 -5.10
N VAL A 316 -17.43 19.98 -6.29
CA VAL A 316 -16.36 20.15 -7.29
C VAL A 316 -16.34 21.59 -7.80
N ALA A 317 -17.48 22.13 -8.21
CA ALA A 317 -17.58 23.52 -8.63
C ALA A 317 -17.15 24.49 -7.51
N GLY A 318 -17.48 24.21 -6.26
CA GLY A 318 -17.09 25.01 -5.10
C GLY A 318 -15.58 24.98 -4.81
N ILE A 319 -14.86 23.92 -5.18
CA ILE A 319 -13.38 23.89 -5.13
C ILE A 319 -12.81 24.82 -6.19
N VAL A 320 -13.32 24.74 -7.43
CA VAL A 320 -12.90 25.60 -8.54
C VAL A 320 -13.15 27.08 -8.19
N TYR A 321 -14.35 27.40 -7.69
CA TYR A 321 -14.72 28.76 -7.26
C TYR A 321 -13.73 29.35 -6.26
N ARG A 322 -13.35 28.58 -5.24
CA ARG A 322 -12.43 29.05 -4.18
C ARG A 322 -11.01 29.28 -4.67
N ASN A 323 -10.54 28.44 -5.58
CA ASN A 323 -9.23 28.63 -6.20
C ASN A 323 -9.22 29.94 -7.01
N ILE A 324 -10.28 30.21 -7.77
CA ILE A 324 -10.44 31.47 -8.53
C ILE A 324 -10.51 32.66 -7.56
N CYS A 325 -11.29 32.58 -6.48
CA CYS A 325 -11.35 33.66 -5.49
C CYS A 325 -9.98 33.96 -4.88
N THR A 326 -9.20 32.92 -4.57
CA THR A 326 -7.84 33.05 -4.02
C THR A 326 -6.90 33.71 -5.03
N GLU A 327 -6.96 33.31 -6.30
CA GLU A 327 -6.13 33.87 -7.38
C GLU A 327 -6.40 35.37 -7.62
N TYR A 328 -7.68 35.78 -7.52
CA TYR A 328 -8.09 37.16 -7.75
C TYR A 328 -8.20 38.01 -6.46
N GLY A 329 -7.77 37.49 -5.31
CA GLY A 329 -7.79 38.21 -4.03
C GLY A 329 -9.19 38.58 -3.53
N LEU A 330 -10.19 37.74 -3.83
CA LEU A 330 -11.57 37.89 -3.36
C LEU A 330 -11.77 37.15 -2.03
N GLU A 331 -12.82 37.52 -1.28
CA GLU A 331 -13.19 36.82 -0.06
C GLU A 331 -13.55 35.36 -0.37
N VAL A 332 -12.84 34.43 0.27
CA VAL A 332 -13.01 32.99 0.07
C VAL A 332 -13.94 32.45 1.17
N PRO A 333 -15.02 31.70 0.82
CA PRO A 333 -15.84 31.01 1.82
C PRO A 333 -14.98 30.21 2.80
N GLY A 334 -15.23 30.38 4.09
CA GLY A 334 -14.38 29.88 5.16
C GLY A 334 -14.38 28.36 5.27
N THR A 335 -15.50 27.71 4.90
CA THR A 335 -15.63 26.25 4.94
C THR A 335 -15.92 25.62 3.57
N ARG A 336 -15.65 24.30 3.45
CA ARG A 336 -15.94 23.51 2.24
C ARG A 336 -17.40 23.23 1.95
N TRP A 337 -18.26 23.52 2.92
CA TRP A 337 -19.68 23.21 2.87
C TRP A 337 -20.53 24.46 2.70
N GLU A 338 -19.91 25.64 2.82
CA GLU A 338 -20.56 26.92 2.53
C GLU A 338 -20.89 27.03 1.04
N THR A 339 -22.12 27.47 0.77
CA THR A 339 -22.57 27.75 -0.58
C THR A 339 -21.92 29.06 -1.04
N PRO A 340 -21.25 29.09 -2.20
CA PRO A 340 -20.69 30.32 -2.74
C PRO A 340 -21.76 31.42 -2.90
N PRO A 341 -21.42 32.70 -2.63
CA PRO A 341 -22.33 33.79 -2.91
C PRO A 341 -22.61 33.89 -4.41
N LYS A 342 -23.85 34.22 -4.77
CA LYS A 342 -24.30 34.33 -6.17
C LYS A 342 -23.45 35.30 -6.99
N VAL A 343 -22.98 36.37 -6.37
CA VAL A 343 -22.13 37.40 -6.98
C VAL A 343 -21.08 37.84 -5.98
N VAL A 344 -19.81 37.87 -6.42
CA VAL A 344 -18.71 38.51 -5.69
C VAL A 344 -17.92 39.36 -6.68
N GLU A 345 -17.47 40.54 -6.25
CA GLU A 345 -16.87 41.53 -7.15
C GLU A 345 -15.84 42.39 -6.41
N ASN A 346 -14.68 42.63 -7.05
CA ASN A 346 -13.72 43.66 -6.66
C ASN A 346 -13.40 44.56 -7.87
N GLU A 347 -12.37 45.42 -7.77
CA GLU A 347 -12.00 46.34 -8.86
C GLU A 347 -11.53 45.60 -10.14
N GLN A 348 -10.92 44.42 -9.99
CA GLN A 348 -10.34 43.65 -11.10
C GLN A 348 -11.30 42.61 -11.68
N THR A 349 -12.09 41.94 -10.86
CA THR A 349 -12.82 40.72 -11.23
C THR A 349 -14.23 40.68 -10.64
N LYS A 350 -15.17 40.13 -11.40
CA LYS A 350 -16.50 39.76 -10.95
C LYS A 350 -16.74 38.27 -11.20
N ILE A 351 -17.16 37.54 -10.17
CA ILE A 351 -17.49 36.12 -10.27
C ILE A 351 -19.00 35.95 -10.02
N LEU A 352 -19.64 35.20 -10.92
CA LEU A 352 -21.05 34.81 -10.81
C LEU A 352 -21.11 33.30 -10.55
N TRP A 353 -21.85 32.89 -9.53
CA TRP A 353 -22.10 31.48 -9.20
C TRP A 353 -23.54 31.13 -9.50
N ASP A 354 -23.75 30.11 -10.35
CA ASP A 354 -25.08 29.57 -10.67
C ASP A 354 -26.07 30.71 -11.02
N PHE A 355 -25.62 31.63 -11.89
CA PHE A 355 -26.32 32.87 -12.19
C PHE A 355 -26.86 32.85 -13.60
N GLN A 356 -28.14 33.17 -13.77
CA GLN A 356 -28.77 33.16 -15.08
C GLN A 356 -28.30 34.36 -15.92
N ILE A 357 -27.72 34.09 -17.08
CA ILE A 357 -27.27 35.11 -18.02
C ILE A 357 -28.41 35.46 -18.96
N GLN A 358 -28.73 36.76 -19.06
CA GLN A 358 -29.65 37.25 -20.08
C GLN A 358 -28.96 37.23 -21.44
N THR A 359 -29.59 36.57 -22.41
CA THR A 359 -29.08 36.45 -23.77
C THR A 359 -30.13 36.97 -24.75
N ASP A 360 -29.70 37.70 -25.77
CA ASP A 360 -30.60 38.29 -26.79
C ASP A 360 -31.34 37.22 -27.61
N LYS A 361 -30.77 36.01 -27.66
CA LYS A 361 -31.38 34.81 -28.25
C LYS A 361 -31.79 33.87 -27.13
N MET A 362 -32.86 33.10 -27.34
CA MET A 362 -33.27 32.06 -26.40
C MET A 362 -32.21 30.96 -26.36
N VAL A 363 -31.48 30.88 -25.24
CA VAL A 363 -30.53 29.80 -24.95
C VAL A 363 -31.13 28.94 -23.85
N VAL A 364 -31.34 27.65 -24.13
CA VAL A 364 -32.03 26.72 -23.21
C VAL A 364 -31.22 26.49 -21.93
N ALA A 365 -29.89 26.51 -22.02
CA ALA A 365 -28.97 26.37 -20.90
C ALA A 365 -28.21 27.69 -20.68
N ASN A 366 -28.88 28.70 -20.11
CA ASN A 366 -28.31 30.04 -19.92
C ASN A 366 -27.83 30.31 -18.47
N GLN A 367 -27.70 29.26 -17.66
CA GLN A 367 -27.25 29.33 -16.27
C GLN A 367 -26.01 28.45 -16.11
N PRO A 368 -24.80 29.00 -16.39
CA PRO A 368 -23.55 28.28 -16.14
C PRO A 368 -23.22 28.24 -14.65
N ASP A 369 -22.38 27.28 -14.25
CA ASP A 369 -22.01 27.10 -12.86
C ASP A 369 -21.16 28.25 -12.33
N ILE A 370 -20.16 28.68 -13.10
CA ILE A 370 -19.27 29.78 -12.73
C ILE A 370 -19.00 30.66 -13.95
N VAL A 371 -19.10 31.97 -13.76
CA VAL A 371 -18.66 32.98 -14.74
C VAL A 371 -17.63 33.87 -14.09
N VAL A 372 -16.47 34.01 -14.72
CA VAL A 372 -15.41 34.93 -14.27
C VAL A 372 -15.29 36.05 -15.29
N VAL A 373 -15.54 37.27 -14.87
CA VAL A 373 -15.39 38.49 -15.67
C VAL A 373 -14.15 39.23 -15.17
N ASP A 374 -13.08 39.19 -15.96
CA ASP A 374 -11.86 39.96 -15.71
C ASP A 374 -12.01 41.34 -16.39
N LYS A 375 -12.15 42.39 -15.58
CA LYS A 375 -12.40 43.76 -16.01
C LYS A 375 -11.16 44.40 -16.65
N HIS A 376 -9.97 44.01 -16.23
CA HIS A 376 -8.71 44.55 -16.74
C HIS A 376 -8.39 43.95 -18.11
N ARG A 377 -8.49 42.62 -18.23
CA ARG A 377 -8.23 41.89 -19.48
C ARG A 377 -9.42 41.96 -20.45
N LYS A 378 -10.59 42.41 -19.97
CA LYS A 378 -11.86 42.44 -20.71
C LYS A 378 -12.23 41.05 -21.26
N THR A 379 -11.98 40.02 -20.46
CA THR A 379 -12.26 38.62 -20.81
C THR A 379 -13.33 38.05 -19.90
N VAL A 380 -14.18 37.20 -20.46
CA VAL A 380 -15.16 36.41 -19.71
C VAL A 380 -14.84 34.94 -19.90
N VAL A 381 -14.73 34.21 -18.79
CA VAL A 381 -14.55 32.77 -18.77
C VAL A 381 -15.82 32.15 -18.20
N VAL A 382 -16.44 31.26 -18.97
CA VAL A 382 -17.61 30.48 -18.54
C VAL A 382 -17.13 29.07 -18.23
N ILE A 383 -17.47 28.58 -17.03
CA ILE A 383 -17.07 27.27 -16.53
C ILE A 383 -18.34 26.49 -16.21
N ASP A 384 -18.42 25.30 -16.78
CA ASP A 384 -19.51 24.33 -16.58
C ASP A 384 -18.86 23.00 -16.15
N VAL A 385 -19.37 22.42 -15.07
CA VAL A 385 -18.80 21.27 -14.39
C VAL A 385 -19.67 20.05 -14.66
N ALA A 386 -19.14 19.07 -15.37
CA ALA A 386 -19.82 17.80 -15.57
C ALA A 386 -19.22 16.70 -14.67
N ILE A 387 -20.08 15.94 -13.97
CA ILE A 387 -19.69 14.69 -13.28
C ILE A 387 -20.40 13.49 -13.94
N PRO A 388 -20.02 13.13 -15.18
CA PRO A 388 -20.63 12.00 -15.87
C PRO A 388 -20.08 10.66 -15.35
N SER A 389 -20.74 9.58 -15.77
CA SER A 389 -20.09 8.28 -15.78
C SER A 389 -18.92 8.25 -16.76
N ASP A 390 -17.86 7.49 -16.45
CA ASP A 390 -16.65 7.36 -17.29
C ASP A 390 -16.96 7.06 -18.76
N SER A 391 -17.90 6.14 -19.02
CA SER A 391 -18.31 5.76 -20.39
C SER A 391 -19.00 6.87 -21.18
N ASN A 392 -19.47 7.92 -20.50
CA ASN A 392 -20.20 9.05 -21.08
C ASN A 392 -19.33 10.30 -21.25
N ILE A 393 -18.06 10.28 -20.82
CA ILE A 393 -17.17 11.44 -20.91
C ILE A 393 -17.10 11.94 -22.36
N LYS A 394 -16.75 11.07 -23.32
CA LYS A 394 -16.67 11.43 -24.76
C LYS A 394 -17.99 11.98 -25.32
N LYS A 395 -19.13 11.43 -24.89
CA LYS A 395 -20.45 11.88 -25.34
C LYS A 395 -20.77 13.27 -24.81
N ASN A 396 -20.47 13.54 -23.54
CA ASN A 396 -20.74 14.82 -22.91
C ASN A 396 -19.82 15.91 -23.44
N THR A 397 -18.52 15.64 -23.65
CA THR A 397 -17.60 16.63 -24.26
C THR A 397 -18.13 17.15 -25.59
N ASN A 398 -18.69 16.27 -26.42
CA ASN A 398 -19.27 16.64 -27.72
C ASN A 398 -20.59 17.43 -27.63
N VAL A 399 -21.29 17.38 -26.49
CA VAL A 399 -22.55 18.12 -26.28
C VAL A 399 -22.28 19.55 -25.80
N TYR A 400 -21.23 19.80 -25.02
CA TYR A 400 -20.90 21.13 -24.52
C TYR A 400 -20.12 22.00 -25.54
N LEU A 401 -19.28 21.39 -26.38
CA LEU A 401 -18.54 22.08 -27.45
C LEU A 401 -19.40 22.90 -28.44
N PRO A 402 -20.60 22.46 -28.87
CA PRO A 402 -21.45 23.23 -29.79
C PRO A 402 -22.30 24.33 -29.13
N VAL A 403 -22.37 24.41 -27.79
CA VAL A 403 -23.29 25.35 -27.11
C VAL A 403 -22.64 26.71 -26.84
N PHE A 404 -21.31 26.78 -26.69
CA PHE A 404 -20.57 28.03 -26.53
C PHE A 404 -19.35 28.06 -27.46
N PRO A 405 -19.25 29.00 -28.42
CA PRO A 405 -18.09 29.13 -29.30
C PRO A 405 -16.98 29.86 -28.55
N VAL A 406 -16.37 29.22 -27.57
CA VAL A 406 -15.21 29.73 -26.85
C VAL A 406 -14.20 28.60 -26.70
N SER A 407 -12.91 28.93 -26.81
CA SER A 407 -11.80 27.98 -26.63
C SER A 407 -11.94 27.25 -25.29
N THR A 408 -12.39 26.02 -25.33
CA THR A 408 -12.44 25.12 -24.19
C THR A 408 -11.01 24.62 -23.94
N LEU A 409 -10.33 25.23 -22.97
CA LEU A 409 -9.17 24.60 -22.37
C LEU A 409 -9.69 23.52 -21.43
N PRO A 410 -9.36 22.24 -21.63
CA PRO A 410 -9.67 21.25 -20.62
C PRO A 410 -8.83 21.61 -19.39
N VAL A 411 -9.49 22.02 -18.31
CA VAL A 411 -8.83 22.33 -17.04
C VAL A 411 -8.39 21.01 -16.41
N TYR A 412 -7.26 20.48 -16.89
CA TYR A 412 -6.60 19.34 -16.28
C TYR A 412 -5.67 19.78 -15.14
N ASP A 413 -5.41 21.07 -14.95
CA ASP A 413 -4.46 21.56 -13.94
C ASP A 413 -5.20 22.29 -12.81
N LEU A 414 -5.72 21.51 -11.87
CA LEU A 414 -5.93 22.00 -10.50
C LEU A 414 -4.70 21.61 -9.68
N PRO A 415 -3.88 22.57 -9.22
CA PRO A 415 -2.83 22.26 -8.27
C PRO A 415 -3.47 21.76 -6.97
N VAL A 416 -3.19 20.49 -6.63
CA VAL A 416 -3.40 19.99 -5.28
C VAL A 416 -2.36 20.69 -4.40
N LEU A 417 -2.70 21.87 -3.89
CA LEU A 417 -1.97 22.45 -2.77
C LEU A 417 -2.28 21.63 -1.51
N PRO A 418 -1.27 21.40 -0.65
CA PRO A 418 -1.47 20.66 0.58
C PRO A 418 -2.44 21.45 1.48
N ASP A 419 -3.49 20.78 1.94
CA ASP A 419 -4.26 21.32 3.05
C ASP A 419 -3.34 21.48 4.26
N PRO A 420 -3.39 22.62 4.97
CA PRO A 420 -2.81 22.73 6.29
C PRO A 420 -3.70 21.97 7.28
N TRP A 421 -3.38 20.69 7.48
CA TRP A 421 -3.68 19.94 8.70
C TRP A 421 -2.45 19.14 9.12
#